data_AF-A0A2H0UYR3-F1
#
_entry.id   AF-A0A2H0UYR3-F1
#
_cell.length_a   1.000
_cell.length_b   1.000
_cell.length_c   1.000
_cell.angle_alpha   90.00
_cell.angle_beta   90.00
_cell.angle_gamma   90.00
#
_symmetry.space_group_name_H-M   'P 1'
#
loop_
_entity.id
_entity.type
_entity.pdbx_description
1 polymer ?
#
loop_
_entity_poly.entity_id
_entity_poly.type
_entity_poly.pdbx_seq_one_letter_code
_entity_poly.pdbx_strand_id
1 'polypeptide(L)'
;MATQVAGELYYDLDGQMLEIKRQLRQKNGYPFNPQELQLHLQAAVEGRFKPIERVHVIISETEIMVNLDAPPALPFDGAQIEFQTGGGWVKVEKREDELYVNGRKIIFYLSERQQGNNMVRGHELREELSGKPVLHPNIMDALIEYPNFIPEGWKVDESGNIRFIFFWAVIFRDAGGRLYVRYFCFHVGQWRRRSCHWLDDNWGDRGPAALLASI
;
A
#
# COMPACT_ATOMS: atom_id res chain seq x y z
N MET A 1 -13.24 26.80 -1.12
CA MET A 1 -13.02 25.92 -2.29
C MET A 1 -13.57 24.56 -1.93
N ALA A 2 -14.70 24.17 -2.53
CA ALA A 2 -15.33 22.89 -2.26
C ALA A 2 -14.53 21.78 -2.94
N THR A 3 -14.22 20.71 -2.20
CA THR A 3 -13.42 19.56 -2.63
C THR A 3 -14.14 18.85 -3.78
N GLN A 4 -13.75 19.16 -5.01
CA GLN A 4 -14.29 18.60 -6.25
C GLN A 4 -14.19 17.05 -6.29
N VAL A 5 -13.22 16.50 -5.55
CA VAL A 5 -12.92 15.06 -5.40
C VAL A 5 -14.07 14.23 -4.82
N ALA A 6 -14.90 14.82 -3.94
CA ALA A 6 -16.06 14.11 -3.42
C ALA A 6 -17.16 13.95 -4.49
N GLY A 7 -17.27 14.94 -5.40
CA GLY A 7 -18.30 14.97 -6.43
C GLY A 7 -18.18 13.85 -7.46
N GLU A 8 -16.96 13.54 -7.91
CA GLU A 8 -16.73 12.43 -8.84
C GLU A 8 -17.05 11.08 -8.18
N LEU A 9 -16.65 10.87 -6.93
CA LEU A 9 -16.96 9.64 -6.21
C LEU A 9 -18.48 9.44 -6.03
N TYR A 10 -19.21 10.50 -5.68
CA TYR A 10 -20.67 10.43 -5.58
C TYR A 10 -21.33 10.21 -6.95
N TYR A 11 -20.78 10.78 -8.02
CA TYR A 11 -21.25 10.57 -9.38
C TYR A 11 -21.08 9.11 -9.82
N ASP A 12 -19.91 8.52 -9.56
CA ASP A 12 -19.63 7.12 -9.88
C ASP A 12 -20.52 6.16 -9.09
N LEU A 13 -20.72 6.44 -7.79
CA LEU A 13 -21.64 5.67 -6.94
C LEU A 13 -23.09 5.75 -7.44
N ASP A 14 -23.56 6.93 -7.85
CA ASP A 14 -24.88 7.08 -8.44
C ASP A 14 -25.01 6.31 -9.76
N GLY A 15 -23.96 6.35 -10.60
CA GLY A 15 -23.87 5.55 -11.82
C GLY A 15 -23.98 4.04 -11.55
N GLN A 16 -23.28 3.53 -10.53
CA GLN A 16 -23.37 2.12 -10.11
C GLN A 16 -24.79 1.75 -9.63
N MET A 17 -25.43 2.62 -8.84
CA MET A 17 -26.81 2.41 -8.40
C MET A 17 -27.79 2.37 -9.58
N LEU A 18 -27.57 3.24 -10.58
CA LEU A 18 -28.37 3.30 -11.79
C LEU A 18 -28.24 2.01 -12.62
N GLU A 19 -27.03 1.44 -12.70
CA GLU A 19 -26.78 0.17 -13.37
C GLU A 19 -27.45 -1.02 -12.66
N ILE A 20 -27.38 -1.10 -11.32
CA ILE A 20 -28.12 -2.11 -10.55
C ILE A 20 -29.62 -2.01 -10.85
N LYS A 21 -30.17 -0.80 -10.83
CA LYS A 21 -31.58 -0.53 -11.15
C LYS A 21 -31.93 -0.94 -12.58
N ARG A 22 -31.03 -0.73 -13.55
CA ARG A 22 -31.20 -1.17 -14.95
C ARG A 22 -31.28 -2.69 -15.04
N GLN A 23 -30.38 -3.41 -14.36
CA GLN A 23 -30.35 -4.87 -14.34
C GLN A 23 -31.61 -5.48 -13.72
N LEU A 24 -32.12 -4.89 -12.64
CA LEU A 24 -33.38 -5.30 -12.00
C LEU A 24 -34.62 -5.13 -12.90
N ARG A 25 -34.57 -4.21 -13.87
CA ARG A 25 -35.68 -3.86 -14.77
C ARG A 25 -35.67 -4.63 -16.09
N GLN A 26 -34.73 -5.53 -16.31
CA GLN A 26 -34.69 -6.34 -17.52
C GLN A 26 -35.93 -7.23 -17.61
N LYS A 27 -36.47 -7.41 -18.83
CA LYS A 27 -37.67 -8.25 -19.07
C LYS A 27 -37.54 -9.69 -18.57
N ASN A 28 -36.31 -10.21 -18.54
CA ASN A 28 -36.01 -11.57 -18.11
C ASN A 28 -35.68 -11.67 -16.61
N GLY A 29 -35.85 -10.57 -15.86
CA GLY A 29 -35.49 -10.47 -14.46
C GLY A 29 -34.00 -10.15 -14.24
N TYR A 30 -33.62 -10.05 -12.98
CA TYR A 30 -32.23 -9.86 -12.57
C TYR A 30 -31.42 -11.12 -12.93
N PRO A 31 -30.30 -11.02 -13.65
CA PRO A 31 -29.58 -12.18 -14.17
C PRO A 31 -28.80 -12.97 -13.09
N PHE A 32 -28.76 -12.47 -11.85
CA PHE A 32 -28.07 -13.11 -10.72
C PHE A 32 -29.05 -13.42 -9.58
N ASN A 33 -28.53 -13.94 -8.47
CA ASN A 33 -29.32 -14.32 -7.30
C ASN A 33 -29.97 -13.08 -6.63
N PRO A 34 -31.30 -12.93 -6.64
CA PRO A 34 -31.96 -11.75 -6.08
C PRO A 34 -31.94 -11.70 -4.55
N GLN A 35 -31.87 -12.86 -3.86
CA GLN A 35 -31.75 -12.90 -2.40
C GLN A 35 -30.38 -12.42 -1.93
N GLU A 36 -29.31 -12.79 -2.64
CA GLU A 36 -27.97 -12.26 -2.37
C GLU A 36 -27.89 -10.76 -2.61
N LEU A 37 -28.45 -10.27 -3.72
CA LEU A 37 -28.50 -8.83 -4.00
C LEU A 37 -29.24 -8.08 -2.88
N GLN A 38 -30.38 -8.59 -2.41
CA GLN A 38 -31.12 -7.97 -1.30
C GLN A 38 -30.28 -7.87 -0.02
N LEU A 39 -29.56 -8.94 0.34
CA LEU A 39 -28.67 -8.96 1.51
C LEU A 39 -27.55 -7.93 1.38
N HIS A 40 -26.92 -7.83 0.19
CA HIS A 40 -25.83 -6.89 -0.05
C HIS A 40 -26.29 -5.42 -0.08
N LEU A 41 -27.44 -5.14 -0.69
CA LEU A 41 -28.03 -3.79 -0.66
C LEU A 41 -28.40 -3.36 0.76
N GLN A 42 -29.02 -4.26 1.53
CA GLN A 42 -29.36 -3.99 2.92
C GLN A 42 -28.10 -3.70 3.76
N ALA A 43 -27.05 -4.50 3.56
CA ALA A 43 -25.77 -4.28 4.21
C ALA A 43 -25.15 -2.93 3.83
N ALA A 44 -25.22 -2.52 2.55
CA ALA A 44 -24.73 -1.21 2.11
C ALA A 44 -25.52 -0.04 2.72
N VAL A 45 -26.85 -0.14 2.78
CA VAL A 45 -27.74 0.86 3.40
C VAL A 45 -27.46 1.02 4.90
N GLU A 46 -27.21 -0.09 5.58
CA GLU A 46 -26.93 -0.11 7.02
C GLU A 46 -25.44 0.12 7.35
N GLY A 47 -24.60 0.39 6.34
CA GLY A 47 -23.17 0.59 6.50
C GLY A 47 -22.41 -0.65 6.98
N ARG A 48 -23.02 -1.84 6.89
CA ARG A 48 -22.40 -3.13 7.23
C ARG A 48 -21.57 -3.66 6.07
N PHE A 49 -20.54 -2.91 5.72
CA PHE A 49 -19.53 -3.41 4.79
C PHE A 49 -18.75 -4.53 5.49
N LYS A 50 -18.72 -5.74 4.89
CA LYS A 50 -17.77 -6.76 5.33
C LYS A 50 -16.37 -6.14 5.33
N PRO A 51 -15.46 -6.52 6.25
CA PRO A 51 -14.07 -6.11 6.18
C PRO A 51 -13.58 -6.36 4.77
N ILE A 52 -13.03 -5.32 4.15
CA ILE A 52 -12.52 -5.39 2.81
C ILE A 52 -11.28 -6.27 2.87
N GLU A 53 -11.43 -7.57 2.61
CA GLU A 53 -10.30 -8.50 2.44
C GLU A 53 -9.50 -8.18 1.16
N ARG A 54 -10.04 -7.30 0.31
CA ARG A 54 -9.42 -6.91 -0.95
C ARG A 54 -8.35 -5.84 -0.70
N VAL A 55 -7.09 -6.24 -0.84
CA VAL A 55 -5.93 -5.35 -0.71
C VAL A 55 -5.86 -4.35 -1.86
N HIS A 56 -6.26 -4.71 -3.08
CA HIS A 56 -6.19 -3.83 -4.25
C HIS A 56 -7.19 -4.11 -5.38
N VAL A 57 -7.37 -3.12 -6.24
CA VAL A 57 -8.17 -3.16 -7.48
C VAL A 57 -7.39 -2.47 -8.60
N ILE A 58 -7.13 -3.19 -9.70
CA ILE A 58 -6.53 -2.59 -10.91
C ILE A 58 -7.60 -1.73 -11.59
N ILE A 59 -7.27 -0.47 -11.87
CA ILE A 59 -8.15 0.47 -12.59
C ILE A 59 -7.74 0.56 -14.06
N SER A 60 -6.44 0.59 -14.33
CA SER A 60 -5.87 0.64 -15.68
C SER A 60 -4.47 0.03 -15.70
N GLU A 61 -3.78 0.08 -16.85
CA GLU A 61 -2.38 -0.37 -16.97
C GLU A 61 -1.40 0.46 -16.13
N THR A 62 -1.80 1.65 -15.69
CA THR A 62 -0.97 2.59 -14.93
C THR A 62 -1.58 3.00 -13.59
N GLU A 63 -2.77 2.52 -13.23
CA GLU A 63 -3.44 2.88 -11.98
C GLU A 63 -3.97 1.66 -11.20
N ILE A 64 -3.70 1.65 -9.90
CA ILE A 64 -4.16 0.64 -8.95
C ILE A 64 -4.65 1.31 -7.67
N MET A 65 -5.86 0.95 -7.24
CA MET A 65 -6.39 1.34 -5.93
C MET A 65 -5.93 0.34 -4.89
N VAL A 66 -5.37 0.80 -3.78
CA VAL A 66 -4.87 -0.05 -2.69
C VAL A 66 -5.60 0.33 -1.40
N ASN A 67 -6.14 -0.67 -0.71
CA ASN A 67 -6.78 -0.51 0.58
C ASN A 67 -5.76 -0.69 1.71
N LEU A 68 -5.50 0.39 2.45
CA LEU A 68 -4.59 0.38 3.60
C LEU A 68 -5.27 -0.14 4.88
N ASP A 69 -6.61 -0.21 4.91
CA ASP A 69 -7.36 -0.82 6.02
C ASP A 69 -7.45 -2.35 5.91
N ALA A 70 -7.10 -2.92 4.75
CA ALA A 70 -7.01 -4.37 4.61
C ALA A 70 -5.87 -4.90 5.49
N PRO A 71 -6.05 -6.06 6.17
CA PRO A 71 -4.99 -6.63 6.99
C PRO A 71 -3.69 -6.79 6.20
N PRO A 72 -2.56 -6.20 6.64
CA PRO A 72 -1.30 -6.33 5.94
C PRO A 72 -0.82 -7.77 5.96
N ALA A 73 -0.20 -8.21 4.86
CA ALA A 73 0.39 -9.54 4.83
C ALA A 73 1.50 -9.63 5.88
N LEU A 74 1.41 -10.65 6.72
CA LEU A 74 2.37 -10.89 7.78
C LEU A 74 3.73 -11.30 7.16
N PRO A 75 4.86 -10.80 7.68
CA PRO A 75 6.17 -11.18 7.19
C PRO A 75 6.53 -12.63 7.51
N PHE A 76 6.00 -13.17 8.60
CA PHE A 76 6.21 -14.54 9.06
C PHE A 76 5.02 -15.01 9.92
N ASP A 77 4.92 -16.32 10.11
CA ASP A 77 3.83 -16.91 10.87
C ASP A 77 3.93 -16.51 12.35
N GLY A 78 2.80 -16.13 12.93
CA GLY A 78 2.72 -15.65 14.31
C GLY A 78 3.12 -14.19 14.51
N ALA A 79 3.48 -13.46 13.46
CA ALA A 79 3.65 -12.00 13.55
C ALA A 79 2.33 -11.32 13.94
N GLN A 80 2.44 -10.29 14.78
CA GLN A 80 1.33 -9.40 15.14
C GLN A 80 1.64 -7.98 14.68
N ILE A 81 0.62 -7.15 14.51
CA ILE A 81 0.80 -5.71 14.25
C ILE A 81 0.99 -5.02 15.60
N GLU A 82 2.15 -4.40 15.78
CA GLU A 82 2.46 -3.57 16.96
C GLU A 82 2.01 -2.13 16.76
N PHE A 83 2.22 -1.62 15.55
CA PHE A 83 1.91 -0.25 15.19
C PHE A 83 1.52 -0.17 13.73
N GLN A 84 0.56 0.70 13.42
CA GLN A 84 0.13 1.03 12.07
C GLN A 84 -0.21 2.51 11.97
N THR A 85 0.11 3.12 10.84
CA THR A 85 -0.35 4.45 10.43
C THR A 85 -0.79 4.44 8.97
N GLY A 86 -1.60 5.43 8.59
CA GLY A 86 -2.32 5.44 7.32
C GLY A 86 -3.58 4.56 7.37
N GLY A 87 -4.42 4.71 6.35
CA GLY A 87 -5.71 4.02 6.26
C GLY A 87 -6.46 4.43 5.00
N GLY A 88 -7.57 3.76 4.76
CA GLY A 88 -8.45 3.98 3.62
C GLY A 88 -7.89 3.52 2.28
N TRP A 89 -8.61 3.88 1.23
CA TRP A 89 -8.22 3.63 -0.15
C TRP A 89 -7.30 4.72 -0.66
N VAL A 90 -6.19 4.29 -1.26
CA VAL A 90 -5.24 5.18 -1.94
C VAL A 90 -5.08 4.80 -3.40
N LYS A 91 -4.95 5.80 -4.26
CA LYS A 91 -4.65 5.59 -5.67
C LYS A 91 -3.13 5.57 -5.84
N VAL A 92 -2.60 4.46 -6.31
CA VAL A 92 -1.21 4.34 -6.76
C VAL A 92 -1.20 4.45 -8.28
N GLU A 93 -0.41 5.36 -8.81
CA GLU A 93 -0.35 5.65 -10.24
C GLU A 93 1.10 5.68 -10.72
N LYS A 94 1.35 5.00 -11.85
CA LYS A 94 2.60 5.07 -12.59
C LYS A 94 2.51 6.18 -13.63
N ARG A 95 3.40 7.15 -13.54
CA ARG A 95 3.56 8.22 -14.53
C ARG A 95 4.97 8.11 -15.08
N GLU A 96 5.10 7.76 -16.35
CA GLU A 96 6.39 7.41 -16.95
C GLU A 96 7.08 6.27 -16.16
N ASP A 97 8.31 6.47 -15.66
CA ASP A 97 9.01 5.53 -14.79
C ASP A 97 9.02 5.98 -13.32
N GLU A 98 7.95 6.63 -12.87
CA GLU A 98 7.80 7.11 -11.50
C GLU A 98 6.47 6.69 -10.89
N LEU A 99 6.44 6.51 -9.57
CA LEU A 99 5.24 6.14 -8.83
C LEU A 99 4.76 7.26 -7.94
N TYR A 100 3.44 7.42 -7.89
CA TYR A 100 2.75 8.41 -7.08
C TYR A 100 1.64 7.72 -6.27
N VAL A 101 1.35 8.27 -5.10
CA VAL A 101 0.20 7.89 -4.27
C VAL A 101 -0.64 9.12 -4.02
N ASN A 102 -1.91 9.09 -4.42
CA ASN A 102 -2.83 10.23 -4.35
C ASN A 102 -2.19 11.51 -4.93
N GLY A 103 -1.53 11.40 -6.09
CA GLY A 103 -0.84 12.51 -6.75
C GLY A 103 0.50 12.94 -6.14
N ARG A 104 0.96 12.35 -5.03
CA ARG A 104 2.24 12.65 -4.39
C ARG A 104 3.28 11.61 -4.76
N LYS A 105 4.44 12.05 -5.26
CA LYS A 105 5.53 11.18 -5.69
C LYS A 105 6.07 10.33 -4.54
N ILE A 106 6.35 9.05 -4.79
CA ILE A 106 7.10 8.21 -3.87
C ILE A 106 8.58 8.56 -3.98
N ILE A 107 9.20 8.85 -2.84
CA ILE A 107 10.62 9.18 -2.73
C ILE A 107 11.31 8.23 -1.75
N PHE A 108 12.62 8.10 -1.92
CA PHE A 108 13.47 7.32 -1.04
C PHE A 108 14.25 8.25 -0.14
N TYR A 109 13.86 8.25 1.14
CA TYR A 109 14.53 9.01 2.17
C TYR A 109 15.69 8.21 2.74
N LEU A 110 16.85 8.86 2.81
CA LEU A 110 18.03 8.36 3.47
C LEU A 110 18.43 9.35 4.56
N SER A 111 18.50 8.88 5.81
CA SER A 111 18.98 9.71 6.92
C SER A 111 20.44 10.11 6.66
N GLU A 112 20.84 11.32 7.06
CA GLU A 112 22.24 11.74 7.01
C GLU A 112 23.15 10.77 7.78
N ARG A 113 22.60 10.10 8.82
CA ARG A 113 23.30 9.11 9.64
C ARG A 113 23.48 7.75 8.95
N GLN A 114 22.79 7.51 7.83
CA GLN A 114 23.02 6.34 6.97
C GLN A 114 24.07 6.60 5.89
N GLN A 115 24.46 7.86 5.65
CA GLN A 115 25.35 8.24 4.55
C GLN A 115 26.82 8.00 4.92
N GLY A 116 27.66 7.82 3.89
CA GLY A 116 29.11 7.70 4.07
C GLY A 116 29.55 6.41 4.75
N ASN A 117 28.86 5.29 4.47
CA ASN A 117 29.11 3.98 5.09
C ASN A 117 28.82 3.93 6.61
N ASN A 118 28.05 4.89 7.12
CA ASN A 118 27.54 4.87 8.48
C ASN A 118 26.27 4.03 8.60
N MET A 119 25.92 3.70 9.83
CA MET A 119 24.71 2.95 10.14
C MET A 119 23.94 3.60 11.29
N VAL A 120 22.62 3.57 11.18
CA VAL A 120 21.68 4.00 12.23
C VAL A 120 20.94 2.78 12.76
N ARG A 121 20.64 2.73 14.06
CA ARG A 121 19.80 1.65 14.60
C ARG A 121 18.35 1.84 14.15
N GLY A 122 17.64 0.74 13.87
CA GLY A 122 16.27 0.81 13.36
C GLY A 122 15.29 1.55 14.26
N HIS A 123 15.43 1.44 15.59
CA HIS A 123 14.62 2.21 16.55
C HIS A 123 14.90 3.73 16.49
N GLU A 124 16.15 4.14 16.30
CA GLU A 124 16.49 5.56 16.12
C GLU A 124 15.97 6.10 14.78
N LEU A 125 16.09 5.30 13.71
CA LEU A 125 15.53 5.65 12.40
C LEU A 125 14.00 5.76 12.46
N ARG A 126 13.33 4.90 13.22
CA ARG A 126 11.88 4.99 13.46
C ARG A 126 11.50 6.32 14.11
N GLU A 127 12.28 6.80 15.08
CA GLU A 127 12.06 8.10 15.71
C GLU A 127 12.25 9.25 14.71
N GLU A 128 13.31 9.20 13.90
CA GLU A 128 13.56 10.19 12.83
C GLU A 128 12.45 10.24 11.77
N LEU A 129 11.82 9.09 11.50
CA LEU A 129 10.70 8.96 10.57
C LEU A 129 9.35 9.35 11.19
N SER A 130 9.28 9.60 12.49
CA SER A 130 8.05 9.99 13.17
C SER A 130 7.46 11.27 12.59
N GLY A 131 6.17 11.24 12.25
CA GLY A 131 5.47 12.35 11.60
C GLY A 131 5.73 12.50 10.10
N LYS A 132 6.64 11.71 9.50
CA LYS A 132 6.83 11.70 8.04
C LYS A 132 5.77 10.81 7.36
N PRO A 133 5.41 11.08 6.10
CA PRO A 133 4.42 10.31 5.36
C PRO A 133 5.02 9.00 4.82
N VAL A 134 5.34 8.07 5.72
CA VAL A 134 5.88 6.73 5.41
C VAL A 134 4.86 5.88 4.65
N LEU A 135 5.34 4.99 3.77
CA LEU A 135 4.46 4.12 2.99
C LEU A 135 4.04 2.85 3.73
N HIS A 136 2.83 2.40 3.40
CA HIS A 136 2.20 1.19 3.92
C HIS A 136 2.58 -0.06 3.12
N PRO A 137 2.85 -1.21 3.76
CA PRO A 137 3.27 -2.43 3.08
C PRO A 137 2.20 -3.02 2.14
N ASN A 138 0.92 -2.68 2.29
CA ASN A 138 -0.10 -3.08 1.30
C ASN A 138 0.19 -2.51 -0.10
N ILE A 139 0.82 -1.33 -0.19
CA ILE A 139 1.27 -0.77 -1.47
C ILE A 139 2.37 -1.65 -2.05
N MET A 140 3.33 -2.05 -1.22
CA MET A 140 4.40 -2.97 -1.61
C MET A 140 3.82 -4.32 -2.11
N ASP A 141 2.85 -4.88 -1.40
CA ASP A 141 2.23 -6.15 -1.78
C ASP A 141 1.49 -6.05 -3.13
N ALA A 142 0.76 -4.95 -3.35
CA ALA A 142 0.11 -4.68 -4.63
C ALA A 142 1.13 -4.53 -5.78
N LEU A 143 2.25 -3.83 -5.55
CA LEU A 143 3.32 -3.67 -6.54
C LEU A 143 4.03 -5.00 -6.88
N ILE A 144 4.23 -5.86 -5.89
CA ILE A 144 4.82 -7.20 -6.09
C ILE A 144 3.90 -8.10 -6.94
N GLU A 145 2.59 -7.94 -6.81
CA GLU A 145 1.60 -8.68 -7.62
C GLU A 145 1.53 -8.17 -9.06
N TYR A 146 1.76 -6.86 -9.27
CA TYR A 146 1.81 -6.25 -10.60
C TYR A 146 3.16 -5.54 -10.86
N PRO A 147 4.24 -6.30 -11.09
CA PRO A 147 5.59 -5.74 -11.22
C PRO A 147 5.77 -4.71 -12.34
N ASN A 148 4.89 -4.69 -13.35
CA ASN A 148 4.90 -3.70 -14.43
C ASN A 148 4.75 -2.25 -13.94
N PHE A 149 4.17 -2.07 -12.75
CA PHE A 149 4.05 -0.78 -12.09
C PHE A 149 5.36 -0.32 -11.45
N ILE A 150 6.28 -1.22 -11.14
CA ILE A 150 7.51 -0.88 -10.41
C ILE A 150 8.50 -0.22 -11.38
N PRO A 151 9.02 0.98 -11.05
CA PRO A 151 10.07 1.61 -11.83
C PRO A 151 11.34 0.76 -11.90
N GLU A 152 12.01 0.78 -13.05
CA GLU A 152 13.26 0.03 -13.23
C GLU A 152 14.37 0.56 -12.31
N GLY A 153 14.40 1.88 -12.09
CA GLY A 153 15.35 2.56 -11.18
C GLY A 153 15.20 2.18 -9.70
N TRP A 154 14.18 1.40 -9.32
CA TRP A 154 14.00 0.95 -7.94
C TRP A 154 14.83 -0.29 -7.59
N LYS A 155 15.33 -1.02 -8.61
CA LYS A 155 16.07 -2.28 -8.41
C LYS A 155 17.43 -2.05 -7.76
N VAL A 156 18.12 -0.99 -8.17
CA VAL A 156 19.47 -0.67 -7.75
C VAL A 156 19.62 0.80 -7.37
N ASP A 157 20.67 1.11 -6.62
CA ASP A 157 21.11 2.47 -6.37
C ASP A 157 21.98 3.01 -7.52
N GLU A 158 22.41 4.26 -7.38
CA GLU A 158 23.23 4.98 -8.34
C GLU A 158 24.62 4.34 -8.52
N SER A 159 25.04 3.49 -7.58
CA SER A 159 26.28 2.70 -7.62
C SER A 159 26.06 1.27 -8.13
N GLY A 160 24.84 0.90 -8.53
CA GLY A 160 24.48 -0.43 -9.00
C GLY A 160 24.28 -1.47 -7.90
N ASN A 161 24.24 -1.08 -6.62
CA ASN A 161 23.92 -2.00 -5.54
C ASN A 161 22.42 -2.22 -5.43
N ILE A 162 22.01 -3.41 -5.00
CA ILE A 162 20.60 -3.71 -4.73
C ILE A 162 20.06 -2.78 -3.64
N ARG A 163 18.91 -2.16 -3.93
CA ARG A 163 18.19 -1.30 -2.98
C ARG A 163 17.23 -2.14 -2.13
N PHE A 164 17.23 -1.91 -0.82
CA PHE A 164 16.31 -2.51 0.14
C PHE A 164 15.34 -1.43 0.60
N ILE A 165 14.16 -1.35 -0.01
CA ILE A 165 13.24 -0.23 0.21
C ILE A 165 12.26 -0.59 1.33
N PHE A 166 12.28 0.20 2.41
CA PHE A 166 11.54 -0.09 3.65
C PHE A 166 10.20 0.65 3.76
N PHE A 167 9.15 -0.06 4.20
CA PHE A 167 7.77 0.44 4.37
C PHE A 167 7.43 0.58 5.85
N TRP A 168 7.72 1.76 6.40
CA TRP A 168 7.68 2.02 7.84
C TRP A 168 6.29 2.31 8.42
N ALA A 169 5.22 2.31 7.62
CA ALA A 169 3.89 2.61 8.17
C ALA A 169 3.31 1.49 9.04
N VAL A 170 3.87 0.27 8.99
CA VAL A 170 3.46 -0.86 9.84
C VAL A 170 4.69 -1.49 10.48
N ILE A 171 4.63 -1.68 11.80
CA ILE A 171 5.63 -2.42 12.57
C ILE A 171 5.00 -3.73 13.05
N PHE A 172 5.70 -4.82 12.79
CA PHE A 172 5.30 -6.16 13.19
C PHE A 172 6.06 -6.59 14.44
N ARG A 173 5.46 -7.44 15.27
CA ARG A 173 6.07 -8.00 16.48
C ARG A 173 5.98 -9.52 16.47
N ASP A 174 7.07 -10.19 16.84
CA ASP A 174 7.06 -11.64 17.05
C ASP A 174 6.64 -12.03 18.49
N ALA A 175 6.52 -13.33 18.77
CA ALA A 175 6.17 -13.82 20.09
C ALA A 175 7.22 -13.49 21.18
N GLY A 176 8.46 -13.19 20.79
CA GLY A 176 9.55 -12.79 21.67
C GLY A 176 9.65 -11.28 21.92
N GLY A 177 8.75 -10.48 21.33
CA GLY A 177 8.73 -9.03 21.46
C GLY A 177 9.66 -8.28 20.50
N ARG A 178 10.32 -8.97 19.55
CA ARG A 178 11.18 -8.33 18.55
C ARG A 178 10.32 -7.63 17.50
N LEU A 179 10.74 -6.43 17.11
CA LEU A 179 10.01 -5.57 16.19
C LEU A 179 10.60 -5.62 14.78
N TYR A 180 9.76 -5.67 13.76
CA TYR A 180 10.16 -5.80 12.37
C TYR A 180 9.46 -4.79 11.48
N VAL A 181 10.17 -4.33 10.46
CA VAL A 181 9.60 -3.56 9.34
C VAL A 181 9.74 -4.37 8.07
N ARG A 182 8.76 -4.27 7.17
CA ARG A 182 8.81 -4.94 5.87
C ARG A 182 9.56 -4.12 4.84
N TYR A 183 10.21 -4.82 3.93
CA TYR A 183 10.88 -4.23 2.78
C TYR A 183 10.70 -5.10 1.55
N PHE A 184 11.00 -4.54 0.39
CA PHE A 184 11.18 -5.29 -0.84
C PHE A 184 12.48 -4.90 -1.54
N CYS A 185 13.05 -5.84 -2.27
CA CYS A 185 14.25 -5.66 -3.07
C CYS A 185 14.20 -6.58 -4.29
N PHE A 186 14.94 -6.21 -5.34
CA PHE A 186 15.08 -7.02 -6.54
C PHE A 186 16.36 -7.85 -6.47
N HIS A 187 16.23 -9.17 -6.42
CA HIS A 187 17.37 -10.07 -6.26
C HIS A 187 17.18 -11.35 -7.07
N VAL A 188 18.17 -11.71 -7.90
CA VAL A 188 18.17 -12.90 -8.78
C VAL A 188 16.92 -12.90 -9.69
N GLY A 189 16.73 -11.79 -10.42
CA GLY A 189 15.69 -11.69 -11.45
C GLY A 189 14.25 -11.56 -10.94
N GLN A 190 14.04 -11.44 -9.63
CA GLN A 190 12.70 -11.35 -9.04
C GLN A 190 12.64 -10.40 -7.84
N TRP A 191 11.46 -9.83 -7.61
CA TRP A 191 11.15 -9.08 -6.40
C TRP A 191 10.92 -10.03 -5.23
N ARG A 192 11.68 -9.86 -4.16
CA ARG A 192 11.56 -10.69 -2.96
C ARG A 192 10.25 -10.39 -2.23
N ARG A 193 9.51 -11.45 -1.90
CA ARG A 193 8.26 -11.39 -1.13
C ARG A 193 8.54 -11.60 0.36
N ARG A 194 7.66 -11.07 1.21
CA ARG A 194 7.65 -11.26 2.68
C ARG A 194 8.96 -10.93 3.40
N SER A 195 9.82 -10.11 2.82
CA SER A 195 11.06 -9.71 3.49
C SER A 195 10.77 -8.75 4.65
N CYS A 196 11.49 -8.95 5.75
CA CYS A 196 11.44 -8.08 6.92
C CYS A 196 12.81 -7.96 7.56
N HIS A 197 12.99 -6.91 8.36
CA HIS A 197 14.24 -6.64 9.07
C HIS A 197 13.94 -6.23 10.51
N TRP A 198 14.75 -6.72 11.44
CA TRP A 198 14.62 -6.50 12.88
C TRP A 198 15.10 -5.10 13.25
N LEU A 199 14.29 -4.32 13.97
CA LEU A 199 14.57 -2.93 14.34
C LEU A 199 15.82 -2.73 15.21
N ASP A 200 16.36 -3.77 15.85
CA ASP A 200 17.60 -3.67 16.62
C ASP A 200 18.86 -3.88 15.76
N ASP A 201 18.70 -4.27 14.50
CA ASP A 201 19.77 -4.29 13.53
C ASP A 201 20.12 -2.87 13.04
N ASN A 202 21.18 -2.80 12.24
CA ASN A 202 21.73 -1.56 11.69
C ASN A 202 21.24 -1.31 10.26
N TRP A 203 20.84 -0.07 9.97
CA TRP A 203 20.44 0.41 8.65
C TRP A 203 21.55 1.25 8.01
N GLY A 204 22.04 0.83 6.85
CA GLY A 204 23.00 1.57 6.03
C GLY A 204 22.36 2.32 4.86
N ASP A 205 23.20 2.83 3.97
CA ASP A 205 22.84 3.59 2.76
C ASP A 205 21.96 2.83 1.74
N ARG A 206 22.07 1.50 1.69
CA ARG A 206 21.24 0.65 0.82
C ARG A 206 19.80 0.47 1.30
N GLY A 207 19.48 0.96 2.50
CA GLY A 207 18.20 0.76 3.17
C GLY A 207 17.34 2.01 3.32
N PRO A 208 16.95 2.70 2.23
CA PRO A 208 16.13 3.90 2.36
C PRO A 208 14.69 3.58 2.80
N ALA A 209 14.07 4.56 3.45
CA ALA A 209 12.64 4.54 3.76
C ALA A 209 11.82 5.08 2.58
N ALA A 210 10.75 4.38 2.21
CA ALA A 210 9.80 4.86 1.22
C ALA A 210 8.82 5.86 1.85
N LEU A 211 8.84 7.10 1.35
CA LEU A 211 7.98 8.20 1.80
C LEU A 211 7.20 8.80 0.63
N LEU A 212 6.18 9.58 0.94
CA LEU A 212 5.60 10.54 0.00
C LEU A 212 6.37 11.86 0.04
N ALA A 213 6.65 12.43 -1.13
CA ALA A 213 7.15 13.79 -1.26
C ALA A 213 6.22 14.78 -0.55
N SER A 214 6.79 15.82 0.07
CA SER A 214 6.01 16.96 0.57
C SER A 214 5.22 17.60 -0.58
N ILE A 215 4.07 18.18 -0.23
CA ILE A 215 3.24 18.96 -1.16
C ILE A 215 3.95 20.28 -1.49
#